data_AF-A0A1J4WK95-F1
#
_entry.id   AF-A0A1J4WK95-F1
#
_cell.length_a   1.000
_cell.length_b   1.000
_cell.length_c   1.000
_cell.angle_alpha   90.00
_cell.angle_beta   90.00
_cell.angle_gamma   90.00
#
_symmetry.space_group_name_H-M   'P 1'
#
loop_
_entity.id
_entity.type
_entity.pdbx_description
1 polymer ?
#
loop_
_entity_poly.entity_id
_entity_poly.type
_entity_poly.pdbx_seq_one_letter_code
_entity_poly.pdbx_strand_id
1 'polypeptide(L)'
;MIRNLLIISLFGLSLTLLIVSGVMTYTTLYGVEGPFIIHFNYKGEVDVIGGNGNIFNIITIAGIIVLINFILAYHLYNRERILSYIFSGTSLIIVILTFISVYLISSVN
;
A
#
# COMPACT_ATOMS: atom_id res chain seq x y z
N MET A 1 14.44 -17.27 -12.52
CA MET A 1 14.50 -17.12 -11.06
C MET A 1 15.31 -15.86 -10.75
N ILE A 2 14.67 -14.79 -10.26
CA ILE A 2 15.38 -13.58 -9.82
C ILE A 2 16.27 -14.02 -8.65
N ARG A 3 17.59 -14.14 -8.87
CA ARG A 3 18.55 -14.51 -7.79
C ARG A 3 19.04 -13.28 -7.03
N ASN A 4 18.41 -12.13 -7.22
CA ASN A 4 18.83 -10.89 -6.60
C ASN A 4 18.14 -10.71 -5.24
N LEU A 5 18.94 -10.80 -4.18
CA LEU A 5 18.45 -10.69 -2.82
C LEU A 5 17.78 -9.33 -2.55
N LEU A 6 18.26 -8.25 -3.18
CA LEU A 6 17.74 -6.91 -2.99
C LEU A 6 16.33 -6.77 -3.59
N ILE A 7 16.11 -7.23 -4.81
CA ILE A 7 14.77 -7.17 -5.44
C ILE A 7 13.77 -8.01 -4.64
N ILE A 8 14.20 -9.21 -4.20
CA ILE A 8 13.36 -10.08 -3.36
C ILE A 8 13.05 -9.41 -2.03
N SER A 9 14.04 -8.79 -1.37
CA SER A 9 13.81 -8.12 -0.08
C SER A 9 12.89 -6.92 -0.22
N LEU A 10 13.02 -6.12 -1.28
CA LEU A 10 12.11 -4.99 -1.54
C LEU A 10 10.67 -5.44 -1.74
N PHE A 11 10.43 -6.48 -2.55
CA PHE A 11 9.08 -7.03 -2.72
C PHE A 11 8.57 -7.73 -1.45
N GLY A 12 9.44 -8.43 -0.72
CA GLY A 12 9.09 -9.05 0.57
C GLY A 12 8.68 -8.02 1.62
N LEU A 13 9.42 -6.91 1.73
CA LEU A 13 9.08 -5.78 2.60
C LEU A 13 7.78 -5.12 2.17
N SER A 14 7.59 -4.90 0.85
CA SER A 14 6.35 -4.36 0.30
C SER A 14 5.16 -5.25 0.66
N LEU A 15 5.26 -6.56 0.48
CA LEU A 15 4.19 -7.49 0.82
C LEU A 15 3.91 -7.51 2.32
N THR A 16 4.97 -7.50 3.14
CA THR A 16 4.86 -7.49 4.61
C THR A 16 4.13 -6.25 5.10
N LEU A 17 4.54 -5.07 4.64
CA LEU A 17 3.89 -3.80 4.99
C LEU A 17 2.43 -3.78 4.53
N LEU A 18 2.13 -4.32 3.35
CA LEU A 18 0.75 -4.38 2.84
C LEU A 18 -0.14 -5.29 3.69
N ILE A 19 0.38 -6.43 4.13
CA ILE A 19 -0.31 -7.32 5.10
C ILE A 19 -0.53 -6.59 6.42
N VAL A 20 0.49 -5.90 6.94
CA VAL A 20 0.37 -5.11 8.18
C VAL A 20 -0.69 -4.01 8.03
N SER A 21 -0.75 -3.29 6.90
CA SER A 21 -1.81 -2.31 6.61
C SER A 21 -3.20 -2.94 6.65
N GLY A 22 -3.36 -4.13 6.06
CA GLY A 22 -4.63 -4.86 6.05
C GLY A 22 -5.05 -5.33 7.44
N VAL A 23 -4.13 -5.90 8.20
CA VAL A 23 -4.38 -6.31 9.60
C VAL A 23 -4.74 -5.09 10.44
N MET A 24 -3.98 -4.00 10.33
CA MET A 24 -4.25 -2.76 11.05
C MET A 24 -5.67 -2.26 10.77
N THR A 25 -6.01 -2.08 9.49
CA THR A 25 -7.35 -1.63 9.05
C THR A 25 -8.45 -2.53 9.59
N TYR A 26 -8.25 -3.84 9.52
CA TYR A 26 -9.21 -4.79 10.05
C TYR A 26 -9.36 -4.61 11.57
N THR A 27 -8.26 -4.56 12.33
CA THR A 27 -8.32 -4.46 13.80
C THR A 27 -8.83 -3.13 14.33
N THR A 28 -8.55 -2.01 13.65
CA THR A 28 -8.95 -0.67 14.11
C THR A 28 -10.39 -0.33 13.73
N LEU A 29 -10.83 -0.77 12.55
CA LEU A 29 -12.14 -0.41 12.01
C LEU A 29 -13.19 -1.52 12.17
N TYR A 30 -12.84 -2.64 12.81
CA TYR A 30 -13.78 -3.71 13.10
C TYR A 30 -14.87 -3.22 14.05
N GLY A 31 -16.13 -3.27 13.60
CA GLY A 31 -17.28 -2.86 14.41
C GLY A 31 -17.56 -1.36 14.44
N VAL A 32 -16.80 -0.54 13.71
CA VAL A 32 -17.14 0.87 13.50
C VAL A 32 -18.24 0.93 12.43
N GLU A 33 -19.48 1.16 12.88
CA GLU A 33 -20.66 1.36 12.04
C GLU A 33 -20.84 2.86 11.77
N GLY A 34 -20.64 3.28 10.53
CA GLY A 34 -20.87 4.65 10.12
C GLY A 34 -19.86 5.17 9.09
N PRO A 35 -19.96 6.46 8.74
CA PRO A 35 -19.06 7.11 7.80
C PRO A 35 -17.69 7.37 8.44
N PHE A 36 -16.61 6.95 7.78
CA PHE A 36 -15.23 7.20 8.19
C PHE A 36 -14.75 8.55 7.70
N ILE A 37 -14.05 9.26 8.58
CA ILE A 37 -13.33 10.49 8.24
C ILE A 37 -12.08 10.08 7.44
N ILE A 38 -12.03 10.49 6.18
CA ILE A 38 -10.90 10.23 5.28
C ILE A 38 -9.97 11.44 5.22
N HIS A 39 -10.53 12.65 5.28
CA HIS A 39 -9.76 13.88 5.14
C HIS A 39 -10.40 15.06 5.89
N PHE A 40 -9.55 15.87 6.52
CA PHE A 40 -9.90 17.18 7.07
C PHE A 40 -9.43 18.29 6.15
N ASN A 41 -10.24 19.33 5.96
CA ASN A 41 -9.84 20.52 5.22
C ASN A 41 -8.80 21.35 6.01
N TYR A 42 -8.29 22.43 5.39
CA TYR A 42 -7.31 23.35 6.02
C TYR A 42 -7.83 24.08 7.27
N LYS A 43 -9.15 24.03 7.54
CA LYS A 43 -9.80 24.59 8.73
C LYS A 43 -10.00 23.54 9.83
N GLY A 44 -9.63 22.27 9.59
CA GLY A 44 -9.83 21.16 10.51
C GLY A 44 -11.24 20.56 10.48
N GLU A 45 -12.08 20.92 9.50
CA GLU A 45 -13.41 20.35 9.34
C GLU A 45 -13.36 19.09 8.46
N VAL A 46 -14.25 18.14 8.72
CA VAL A 46 -14.37 16.93 7.89
C VAL A 46 -14.88 17.33 6.50
N ASP A 47 -14.10 17.03 5.47
CA ASP A 47 -14.39 17.34 4.06
C ASP A 47 -14.69 16.06 3.29
N VAL A 48 -13.88 15.02 3.50
CA VAL A 48 -14.07 13.73 2.83
C VAL A 48 -14.48 12.67 3.83
N ILE A 49 -15.61 12.05 3.54
CA ILE A 49 -16.20 10.97 4.29
C ILE A 49 -16.33 9.75 3.37
N GLY A 50 -16.08 8.55 3.87
CA GLY A 50 -16.33 7.32 3.10
C GLY A 50 -16.62 6.11 3.97
N GLY A 51 -16.73 4.93 3.36
CA GLY A 51 -16.92 3.67 4.08
C GLY A 51 -15.60 2.93 4.32
N ASN A 52 -15.60 1.94 5.20
CA ASN A 52 -14.44 1.05 5.45
C ASN A 52 -14.01 0.34 4.14
N GLY A 53 -14.94 0.11 3.21
CA GLY A 53 -14.63 -0.39 1.87
C GLY A 53 -13.65 0.48 1.07
N ASN A 54 -13.63 1.79 1.29
CA ASN A 54 -12.69 2.68 0.59
C ASN A 54 -11.25 2.43 1.05
N ILE A 55 -11.03 2.10 2.32
CA ILE A 55 -9.69 1.86 2.87
C ILE A 55 -9.15 0.52 2.37
N PHE A 56 -9.99 -0.52 2.36
CA PHE A 56 -9.64 -1.80 1.74
C PHE A 56 -9.39 -1.66 0.22
N ASN A 57 -10.09 -0.75 -0.47
CA ASN A 57 -9.82 -0.46 -1.88
C ASN A 57 -8.42 0.15 -2.08
N ILE A 58 -7.98 1.07 -1.22
CA ILE A 58 -6.61 1.63 -1.28
C ILE A 58 -5.57 0.52 -1.17
N ILE A 59 -5.73 -0.37 -0.18
CA ILE A 59 -4.82 -1.51 0.05
C ILE A 59 -4.84 -2.46 -1.15
N THR A 60 -6.02 -2.75 -1.70
CA THR A 60 -6.19 -3.64 -2.86
C THR A 60 -5.52 -3.06 -4.11
N ILE A 61 -5.71 -1.77 -4.40
CA ILE A 61 -5.07 -1.08 -5.53
C ILE A 61 -3.54 -1.11 -5.38
N ALA A 62 -3.02 -0.81 -4.19
CA ALA A 62 -1.59 -0.91 -3.92
C ALA A 62 -1.08 -2.34 -4.16
N GLY A 63 -1.84 -3.36 -3.75
CA GLY A 63 -1.50 -4.77 -3.97
C GLY A 63 -1.43 -5.14 -5.45
N ILE A 64 -2.39 -4.67 -6.25
CA ILE A 64 -2.39 -4.86 -7.71
C ILE A 64 -1.17 -4.19 -8.33
N ILE A 65 -0.82 -2.96 -7.91
CA ILE A 65 0.36 -2.25 -8.43
C ILE A 65 1.64 -3.01 -8.09
N VAL A 66 1.79 -3.48 -6.85
CA VAL A 66 2.95 -4.28 -6.42
C VAL A 66 3.04 -5.56 -7.25
N LEU A 67 1.92 -6.24 -7.52
CA LEU A 67 1.88 -7.44 -8.35
C LEU A 67 2.29 -7.16 -9.80
N ILE A 68 1.78 -6.09 -10.40
CA ILE A 68 2.18 -5.66 -11.76
C ILE A 68 3.67 -5.35 -11.80
N ASN A 69 4.17 -4.57 -10.84
CA ASN A 69 5.59 -4.23 -10.75
C ASN A 69 6.47 -5.47 -10.53
N PHE A 70 6.00 -6.47 -9.78
CA PHE A 70 6.70 -7.74 -9.60
C PHE A 70 6.83 -8.50 -10.93
N ILE A 71 5.75 -8.60 -11.70
CA ILE A 71 5.76 -9.23 -13.03
C ILE A 71 6.70 -8.49 -13.98
N LEU A 72 6.63 -7.15 -13.99
CA LEU A 72 7.51 -6.31 -14.82
C LEU A 72 8.98 -6.45 -14.42
N ALA A 73 9.29 -6.38 -13.13
CA ALA A 73 10.64 -6.59 -12.62
C ALA A 73 11.17 -7.98 -12.98
N TYR A 74 10.34 -9.03 -12.85
CA TYR A 74 10.71 -10.38 -13.23
C TYR A 74 11.07 -10.50 -14.70
N HIS A 75 10.26 -9.94 -15.59
CA HIS A 75 10.50 -10.01 -17.02
C HIS A 75 11.71 -9.16 -17.45
N LEU A 76 11.85 -7.96 -16.88
CA LEU A 76 12.91 -7.02 -17.22
C LEU A 76 14.26 -7.40 -16.61
N TYR A 77 14.32 -8.18 -15.53
CA TYR A 77 15.59 -8.48 -14.86
C TYR A 77 16.67 -9.06 -15.80
N ASN A 78 16.27 -9.89 -16.76
CA ASN A 78 17.19 -10.51 -17.72
C ASN A 78 17.60 -9.56 -18.86
N ARG A 79 16.77 -8.56 -19.17
CA ARG A 79 16.98 -7.63 -20.29
C ARG A 79 17.60 -6.31 -19.82
N GLU A 80 17.04 -5.71 -18.78
CA GLU A 80 17.35 -4.39 -18.25
C GLU A 80 17.28 -4.39 -16.71
N ARG A 81 18.42 -4.68 -16.08
CA ARG A 81 18.52 -4.77 -14.61
C ARG A 81 18.10 -3.48 -13.90
N ILE A 82 18.44 -2.32 -14.47
CA ILE A 82 18.13 -1.00 -13.88
C ILE A 82 16.62 -0.84 -13.72
N LEU A 83 15.83 -1.15 -14.77
CA LEU A 83 14.37 -1.05 -14.69
C LEU A 83 13.81 -1.99 -13.62
N SER A 84 14.33 -3.22 -13.51
CA SER A 84 13.89 -4.14 -12.47
C SER A 84 14.11 -3.59 -11.05
N TYR A 85 15.21 -2.88 -10.79
CA TYR A 85 15.43 -2.22 -9.51
C TYR A 85 14.46 -1.05 -9.30
N ILE A 86 14.22 -0.24 -10.33
CA ILE A 86 13.26 0.87 -10.28
C ILE A 86 11.87 0.34 -9.90
N PHE A 87 11.36 -0.69 -10.58
CA PHE A 87 10.05 -1.28 -10.27
C PHE A 87 9.98 -1.85 -8.86
N SER A 88 11.05 -2.48 -8.36
CA SER A 88 11.07 -2.96 -6.98
C SER A 88 11.09 -1.83 -5.95
N GLY A 89 11.85 -0.75 -6.21
CA GLY A 89 11.93 0.41 -5.33
C GLY A 89 10.64 1.23 -5.31
N THR A 90 10.04 1.47 -6.47
CA THR A 90 8.75 2.18 -6.58
C THR A 90 7.63 1.40 -5.90
N SER A 91 7.64 0.07 -5.98
CA SER A 91 6.69 -0.76 -5.23
C SER A 91 6.77 -0.51 -3.73
N LEU A 92 7.97 -0.46 -3.16
CA LEU A 92 8.14 -0.20 -1.74
C LEU A 92 7.66 1.22 -1.36
N ILE A 93 7.99 2.23 -2.17
CA ILE A 93 7.53 3.61 -1.94
C ILE A 93 6.00 3.69 -1.94
N ILE A 94 5.34 3.06 -2.92
CA ILE A 94 3.87 3.04 -3.02
C ILE A 94 3.24 2.38 -1.79
N VAL A 95 3.82 1.27 -1.32
CA VAL A 95 3.32 0.61 -0.11
C VAL A 95 3.56 1.45 1.14
N ILE A 96 4.71 2.13 1.27
CA ILE A 96 4.97 3.03 2.40
C ILE A 96 3.92 4.15 2.43
N LEU A 97 3.64 4.79 1.29
CA LEU A 97 2.61 5.82 1.19
C LEU A 97 1.23 5.27 1.56
N THR A 98 0.90 4.06 1.08
CA THR A 98 -0.34 3.37 1.41
C THR A 98 -0.46 3.10 2.91
N PHE A 99 0.61 2.61 3.54
CA PHE A 99 0.66 2.36 4.97
C PHE A 99 0.46 3.64 5.78
N ILE A 100 1.13 4.74 5.39
CA ILE A 100 0.96 6.05 6.04
C ILE A 100 -0.50 6.53 5.91
N SER A 101 -1.10 6.43 4.73
CA SER A 101 -2.50 6.80 4.53
C SER A 101 -3.46 5.98 5.40
N VAL A 102 -3.28 4.66 5.42
CA VAL A 102 -4.09 3.75 6.26
C VAL A 102 -3.93 4.07 7.74
N TYR A 103 -2.70 4.31 8.19
CA TYR A 103 -2.40 4.67 9.57
C TYR A 103 -3.10 5.97 9.97
N LEU A 104 -2.99 7.01 9.15
CA LEU A 104 -3.61 8.31 9.42
C LEU A 104 -5.13 8.20 9.50
N ILE A 105 -5.76 7.52 8.53
CA ILE A 105 -7.21 7.30 8.54
C ILE A 105 -7.62 6.50 9.79
N SER A 106 -6.90 5.43 10.12
CA SER A 106 -7.19 4.61 11.31
C SER A 106 -6.92 5.33 12.63
N SER A 107 -6.09 6.36 12.66
CA SER A 107 -5.78 7.10 13.90
C SER A 107 -6.85 8.14 14.27
N VAL A 108 -7.65 8.53 13.28
CA VAL A 108 -8.67 9.57 13.41
C VAL A 108 -10.05 8.99 13.74
N ASN A 109 -10.29 7.73 13.37
CA ASN A 109 -11.55 7.01 13.57
C ASN A 109 -11.40 6.01 14.72
#